data_AF-A0A1V9YAM1-F1
#
_entry.id   AF-A0A1V9YAM1-F1
#
_cell.length_a   1.000
_cell.length_b   1.000
_cell.length_c   1.000
_cell.angle_alpha   90.00
_cell.angle_beta   90.00
_cell.angle_gamma   90.00
#
_symmetry.space_group_name_H-M   'P 1'
#
loop_
_entity.id
_entity.type
_entity.pdbx_description
1 polymer ?
#
loop_
_entity_poly.entity_id
_entity_poly.type
_entity_poly.pdbx_seq_one_letter_code
_entity_poly.pdbx_strand_id
1 'polypeptide(L)'
;MAHLENEFLSKKYQKWDNFKDDDDDDDTAVPVRSQTQYDHAGDADIEIVDQMLLTPAQLEKFKKLDQTKQEIWQIVVRKLRVWSASSQGAEEGDDAIPCRPYAILVNNIYPLGQVVSKKICDPPEVYPSATEILKLSLDAMADPPSSIPQHRPDKIVFADKALVGQLRRSYAALGIECTYLTESEGIDACISELSGHLVRKDLASVGSVSEKPGLALPADAVAAWYEACATFVDLAPWHKLMERQSVQIDATESISLSSKPDSSVQGGSVYVSVLGNSEDPNDDSLKGLALFFTRTDLQRRVLPPGQTLALMENPSLRRCAACDKKAPAGTELKRCTRCQCVFYCDATCQRTHWKAHKVNCVDPKTVAASDSKQAHMWGARELSVFFGGITSMPFDDLDAIDAHQARVGNYRGQALYPTPLLFRHGEPSAPLPSDLLWLTRGLQAINAMLQTAPAFLNASMAGLLGVNAKGEPVDTTEEAKLMVDIPTLVGGSERVTLRNSSVLSMHDVEALRAAIKKKHEEKLAAAESGAAVADDTANDGSCCVM
;
A
#
# COMPACT_ATOMS: atom_id res chain seq x y z
N MET A 1 16.41 -4.51 0.32
CA MET A 1 16.27 -3.05 0.56
C MET A 1 15.85 -2.83 2.00
N ALA A 2 16.58 -3.45 2.92
CA ALA A 2 16.41 -3.37 4.36
C ALA A 2 17.69 -2.71 4.90
N HIS A 3 17.54 -1.84 5.90
CA HIS A 3 18.54 -0.92 6.44
C HIS A 3 18.91 0.27 5.54
N LEU A 4 17.98 1.23 5.42
CA LEU A 4 18.39 2.63 5.45
C LEU A 4 18.27 3.07 6.91
N GLU A 5 19.41 3.43 7.48
CA GLU A 5 19.66 3.67 8.90
C GLU A 5 18.70 4.71 9.48
N ASN A 6 17.81 4.28 10.37
CA ASN A 6 17.00 5.14 11.24
C ASN A 6 17.85 5.68 12.41
N GLU A 7 19.04 6.24 12.14
CA GLU A 7 19.96 6.74 13.18
C GLU A 7 19.38 7.91 14.02
N PHE A 8 18.19 8.41 13.69
CA PHE A 8 17.60 9.63 14.26
C PHE A 8 16.43 9.38 15.22
N LEU A 9 16.07 8.12 15.50
CA LEU A 9 14.98 7.78 16.43
C LEU A 9 15.56 7.37 17.79
N SER A 10 15.86 8.36 18.65
CA SER A 10 16.34 8.08 20.02
C SER A 10 15.26 7.37 20.88
N LYS A 11 15.67 6.41 21.70
CA LYS A 11 14.78 5.43 22.38
C LYS A 11 13.78 5.98 23.43
N LYS A 12 13.88 7.25 23.83
CA LYS A 12 12.95 7.85 24.83
C LYS A 12 12.67 9.30 24.47
N TYR A 13 11.40 9.59 24.19
CA TYR A 13 10.98 10.90 23.73
C TYR A 13 10.41 11.75 24.86
N GLN A 14 11.30 12.40 25.62
CA GLN A 14 10.97 13.40 26.64
C GLN A 14 11.40 14.82 26.23
N LYS A 15 11.78 15.04 24.96
CA LYS A 15 12.34 16.33 24.51
C LYS A 15 11.30 17.41 24.21
N TRP A 16 10.00 17.07 24.06
CA TRP A 16 8.96 18.06 23.76
C TRP A 16 8.57 18.97 24.92
N ASP A 17 8.65 18.47 26.16
CA ASP A 17 8.27 19.24 27.36
C ASP A 17 9.07 20.55 27.49
N ASN A 18 10.23 20.62 26.83
CA ASN A 18 11.13 21.76 26.82
C ASN A 18 11.21 22.46 25.46
N PHE A 19 10.35 22.15 24.48
CA PHE A 19 10.26 22.96 23.26
C PHE A 19 9.63 24.30 23.63
N LYS A 20 10.49 25.27 23.93
CA LYS A 20 10.16 26.68 23.96
C LYS A 20 10.75 27.31 22.71
N ASP A 21 9.91 27.95 21.92
CA ASP A 21 10.33 28.73 20.77
C ASP A 21 10.86 30.08 21.27
N ASP A 22 11.93 30.05 22.08
CA ASP A 22 12.56 31.23 22.67
C ASP A 22 13.55 31.90 21.68
N ASP A 23 13.67 31.39 20.45
CA ASP A 23 14.53 31.97 19.41
C ASP A 23 13.70 32.94 18.54
N ASP A 24 13.68 34.21 18.95
CA ASP A 24 13.15 35.38 18.22
C ASP A 24 13.85 35.63 16.84
N ASP A 25 14.72 34.74 16.38
CA ASP A 25 15.67 34.99 15.28
C ASP A 25 15.19 34.52 13.88
N ASP A 26 14.04 33.86 13.75
CA ASP A 26 13.49 33.40 12.45
C ASP A 26 12.04 33.89 12.23
N ASP A 27 11.72 35.09 12.71
CA ASP A 27 10.40 35.75 12.63
C ASP A 27 10.07 36.24 11.19
N THR A 28 10.42 35.47 10.16
CA THR A 28 9.84 35.65 8.83
C THR A 28 8.47 35.00 8.81
N ALA A 29 7.48 35.66 9.40
CA ALA A 29 6.08 35.28 9.31
C ALA A 29 5.71 35.01 7.84
N VAL A 30 5.49 33.74 7.48
CA VAL A 30 4.96 33.38 6.17
C VAL A 30 3.53 33.92 6.08
N PRO A 31 3.23 34.83 5.14
CA PRO A 31 1.91 35.45 5.10
C PRO A 31 0.85 34.42 4.70
N VAL A 32 -0.05 34.09 5.63
CA VAL A 32 -1.28 33.32 5.37
C VAL A 32 -2.31 34.29 4.78
N ARG A 33 -2.65 34.14 3.49
CA ARG A 33 -3.61 35.03 2.81
C ARG A 33 -4.88 34.26 2.50
N SER A 34 -6.03 34.77 2.92
CA SER A 34 -7.34 34.26 2.47
C SER A 34 -7.99 35.21 1.46
N GLN A 35 -8.42 34.71 0.30
CA GLN A 35 -9.45 35.40 -0.49
C GLN A 35 -10.80 35.17 0.18
N THR A 36 -11.31 36.19 0.87
CA THR A 36 -12.53 36.11 1.67
C THR A 36 -13.79 36.05 0.80
N GLN A 37 -14.18 34.86 0.36
CA GLN A 37 -15.60 34.56 0.12
C GLN A 37 -16.09 33.66 1.27
N TYR A 38 -16.68 34.31 2.28
CA TYR A 38 -17.38 33.63 3.36
C TYR A 38 -18.69 33.07 2.81
N ASP A 39 -18.70 31.79 2.45
CA ASP A 39 -19.95 31.08 2.25
C ASP A 39 -20.24 30.27 3.51
N HIS A 40 -21.39 30.52 4.14
CA HIS A 40 -21.88 29.71 5.27
C HIS A 40 -22.36 28.32 4.79
N ALA A 41 -22.20 28.01 3.50
CA ALA A 41 -22.40 26.69 2.93
C ALA A 41 -21.55 25.63 3.67
N GLY A 42 -22.21 24.83 4.49
CA GLY A 42 -21.61 23.70 5.22
C GLY A 42 -21.90 23.68 6.72
N ASP A 43 -22.37 24.79 7.30
CA ASP A 43 -22.70 24.90 8.72
C ASP A 43 -24.00 24.14 9.11
N ALA A 44 -24.86 23.86 8.14
CA ALA A 44 -26.14 23.18 8.34
C ALA A 44 -25.99 21.71 8.79
N ASP A 45 -24.87 21.06 8.46
CA ASP A 45 -24.61 19.64 8.76
C ASP A 45 -23.84 19.44 10.08
N ILE A 46 -23.66 20.49 10.88
CA ILE A 46 -22.83 20.44 12.09
C ILE A 46 -23.71 20.09 13.30
N GLU A 47 -23.45 18.95 13.92
CA GLU A 47 -24.07 18.57 15.19
C GLU A 47 -23.42 19.34 16.35
N ILE A 48 -24.19 20.18 17.03
CA ILE A 48 -23.69 20.98 18.16
C ILE A 48 -23.87 20.19 19.45
N VAL A 49 -22.75 19.95 20.13
CA VAL A 49 -22.73 19.28 21.42
C VAL A 49 -23.14 20.27 22.51
N ASP A 50 -23.99 19.85 23.44
CA ASP A 50 -24.51 20.69 24.54
C ASP A 50 -23.45 21.04 25.61
N GLN A 51 -22.25 20.47 25.52
CA GLN A 51 -21.22 20.57 26.53
C GLN A 51 -20.55 21.97 26.58
N MET A 52 -20.38 22.50 27.79
CA MET A 52 -19.53 23.68 28.06
C MET A 52 -18.17 23.21 28.58
N LEU A 53 -17.10 23.50 27.84
CA LEU A 53 -15.73 23.08 28.22
C LEU A 53 -15.01 24.13 29.09
N LEU A 54 -15.54 25.36 29.16
CA LEU A 54 -15.00 26.41 30.00
C LEU A 54 -15.41 26.23 31.46
N THR A 55 -14.44 26.38 32.36
CA THR A 55 -14.74 26.58 33.79
C THR A 55 -15.31 27.99 34.04
N PRO A 56 -16.08 28.21 35.11
CA PRO A 56 -16.57 29.54 35.47
C PRO A 56 -15.46 30.59 35.62
N ALA A 57 -14.32 30.20 36.21
CA ALA A 57 -13.17 31.09 36.38
C ALA A 57 -12.54 31.50 35.03
N GLN A 58 -12.42 30.57 34.08
CA GLN A 58 -11.97 30.89 32.72
C GLN A 58 -12.96 31.83 32.03
N LEU A 59 -14.26 31.54 32.14
CA LEU A 59 -15.29 32.39 31.54
C LEU A 59 -15.21 33.84 32.04
N GLU A 60 -15.07 34.04 33.35
CA GLU A 60 -14.92 35.38 33.93
C GLU A 60 -13.60 36.06 33.54
N LYS A 61 -12.50 35.32 33.49
CA LYS A 61 -11.18 35.85 33.10
C LYS A 61 -11.21 36.33 31.66
N PHE A 62 -11.58 35.45 30.73
CA PHE A 62 -11.47 35.72 29.30
C PHE A 62 -12.57 36.67 28.80
N LYS A 63 -13.76 36.71 29.42
CA LYS A 63 -14.77 37.71 29.08
C LYS A 63 -14.34 39.15 29.26
N LYS A 64 -13.39 39.42 30.17
CA LYS A 64 -12.88 40.76 30.47
C LYS A 64 -11.87 41.26 29.46
N LEU A 65 -11.33 40.38 28.62
CA LEU A 65 -10.42 40.77 27.55
C LEU A 65 -11.19 41.55 26.47
N ASP A 66 -10.55 42.59 25.96
CA ASP A 66 -11.03 43.33 24.80
C ASP A 66 -11.22 42.40 23.61
N GLN A 67 -12.23 42.69 22.80
CA GLN A 67 -12.52 41.91 21.60
C GLN A 67 -12.16 42.71 20.36
N THR A 68 -11.18 42.23 19.60
CA THR A 68 -10.78 42.84 18.34
C THR A 68 -11.84 42.51 17.29
N LYS A 69 -12.56 43.54 16.80
CA LYS A 69 -13.61 43.34 15.82
C LYS A 69 -13.04 42.95 14.46
N GLN A 70 -13.77 42.07 13.75
CA GLN A 70 -13.39 41.50 12.46
C GLN A 70 -12.13 40.61 12.48
N GLU A 71 -11.45 40.44 13.61
CA GLU A 71 -10.30 39.54 13.69
C GLU A 71 -10.76 38.08 13.64
N ILE A 72 -10.09 37.30 12.79
CA ILE A 72 -10.47 35.91 12.52
C ILE A 72 -9.25 35.02 12.70
N TRP A 73 -9.38 34.08 13.62
CA TRP A 73 -8.39 33.05 13.82
C TRP A 73 -8.86 31.74 13.20
N GLN A 74 -8.00 31.09 12.41
CA GLN A 74 -8.21 29.72 11.95
C GLN A 74 -7.31 28.79 12.74
N ILE A 75 -7.92 27.85 13.45
CA ILE A 75 -7.18 26.81 14.18
C ILE A 75 -7.15 25.55 13.32
N VAL A 76 -5.94 25.08 13.02
CA VAL A 76 -5.70 23.91 12.18
C VAL A 76 -4.96 22.85 12.99
N VAL A 77 -5.40 21.61 12.86
CA VAL A 77 -4.71 20.43 13.39
C VAL A 77 -4.21 19.59 12.22
N ARG A 78 -2.91 19.32 12.17
CA ARG A 78 -2.26 18.59 11.07
C ARG A 78 -1.17 17.68 11.58
N LYS A 79 -0.96 16.54 10.91
CA LYS A 79 0.27 15.75 11.08
C LYS A 79 1.41 16.49 10.38
N LEU A 80 2.55 16.59 11.03
CA LEU A 80 3.76 17.12 10.42
C LEU A 80 4.37 16.11 9.45
N ARG A 81 5.06 16.63 8.43
CA ARG A 81 5.75 15.84 7.40
C ARG A 81 7.18 15.53 7.86
N VAL A 82 7.28 14.92 9.03
CA VAL A 82 8.54 14.46 9.65
C VAL A 82 8.29 13.19 10.45
N TRP A 83 9.36 12.42 10.67
CA TRP A 83 9.39 11.28 11.58
C TRP A 83 9.87 11.69 12.95
N SER A 84 9.16 11.20 13.96
CA SER A 84 9.45 11.35 15.37
C SER A 84 9.33 10.00 16.06
N ALA A 85 9.88 9.87 17.27
CA ALA A 85 9.60 8.72 18.12
C ALA A 85 8.20 8.84 18.74
N SER A 86 7.46 7.73 18.76
CA SER A 86 6.17 7.59 19.42
C SER A 86 6.31 7.62 20.94
N SER A 87 5.27 8.12 21.61
CA SER A 87 5.15 8.08 23.07
C SER A 87 5.12 6.67 23.67
N GLN A 88 4.76 5.66 22.88
CA GLN A 88 4.71 4.27 23.32
C GLN A 88 6.10 3.69 23.64
N GLY A 89 7.17 4.32 23.11
CA GLY A 89 8.53 3.84 23.24
C GLY A 89 8.76 2.54 22.45
N ALA A 90 9.94 1.96 22.60
CA ALA A 90 10.28 0.65 22.06
C ALA A 90 10.92 -0.22 23.16
N GLU A 91 10.89 -1.54 22.98
CA GLU A 91 11.52 -2.47 23.92
C GLU A 91 13.05 -2.31 23.94
N GLU A 92 13.69 -2.80 25.01
CA GLU A 92 15.14 -2.68 25.18
C GLU A 92 15.88 -3.56 24.16
N GLY A 93 16.36 -2.93 23.09
CA GLY A 93 17.05 -3.63 22.00
C GLY A 93 16.55 -3.15 20.63
N ASP A 94 15.31 -2.70 20.58
CA ASP A 94 14.64 -2.32 19.33
C ASP A 94 14.82 -0.84 18.97
N ASP A 95 14.54 -0.53 17.71
CA ASP A 95 14.44 0.83 17.17
C ASP A 95 13.17 1.52 17.69
N ALA A 96 13.21 2.85 17.84
CA ALA A 96 12.02 3.58 18.29
C ALA A 96 10.88 3.45 17.28
N ILE A 97 9.64 3.35 17.78
CA ILE A 97 8.46 3.29 16.92
C ILE A 97 8.27 4.65 16.24
N PRO A 98 8.34 4.73 14.89
CA PRO A 98 8.19 5.99 14.18
C PRO A 98 6.73 6.45 14.15
N CYS A 99 6.50 7.74 14.39
CA CYS A 99 5.21 8.39 14.21
C CYS A 99 5.34 9.76 13.55
N ARG A 100 4.24 10.25 12.97
CA ARG A 100 4.13 11.65 12.53
C ARG A 100 3.43 12.46 13.63
N PRO A 101 4.07 13.47 14.21
CA PRO A 101 3.48 14.24 15.30
C PRO A 101 2.34 15.13 14.79
N TYR A 102 1.26 15.24 15.56
CA TYR A 102 0.23 16.26 15.35
C TYR A 102 0.72 17.61 15.87
N ALA A 103 0.42 18.67 15.11
CA ALA A 103 0.60 20.05 15.53
C ALA A 103 -0.74 20.79 15.45
N ILE A 104 -0.95 21.68 16.42
CA ILE A 104 -2.04 22.65 16.46
C ILE A 104 -1.45 24.00 16.08
N LEU A 105 -1.99 24.63 15.04
CA LEU A 105 -1.63 25.97 14.60
C LEU A 105 -2.81 26.91 14.82
N VAL A 106 -2.61 27.99 15.57
CA VAL A 106 -3.55 29.10 15.72
C VAL A 106 -3.10 30.21 14.81
N ASN A 107 -3.85 30.50 13.75
CA ASN A 107 -3.45 31.45 12.71
C ASN A 107 -4.40 32.63 12.70
N ASN A 108 -3.89 33.86 12.76
CA ASN A 108 -4.67 35.04 12.44
C ASN A 108 -4.70 35.16 10.91
N ILE A 109 -5.81 34.75 10.29
CA ILE A 109 -5.97 34.81 8.83
C ILE A 109 -6.48 36.18 8.35
N TYR A 110 -7.02 36.97 9.28
CA TYR A 110 -7.36 38.36 9.05
C TYR A 110 -7.32 39.16 10.37
N PRO A 111 -6.71 40.36 10.38
CA PRO A 111 -6.14 41.07 9.23
C PRO A 111 -4.64 40.77 8.99
N LEU A 112 -3.95 40.09 9.90
CA LEU A 112 -2.49 40.05 9.93
C LEU A 112 -1.90 38.95 9.03
N GLY A 113 -2.59 37.84 8.85
CA GLY A 113 -2.10 36.73 8.03
C GLY A 113 -0.85 36.07 8.62
N GLN A 114 -0.83 35.82 9.93
CA GLN A 114 0.34 35.29 10.64
C GLN A 114 -0.04 34.17 11.62
N VAL A 115 0.93 33.33 11.97
CA VAL A 115 0.78 32.34 13.05
C VAL A 115 0.80 33.06 14.39
N VAL A 116 -0.25 32.87 15.20
CA VAL A 116 -0.38 33.45 16.55
C VAL A 116 0.25 32.54 17.57
N SER A 117 0.01 31.23 17.44
CA SER A 117 0.55 30.24 18.36
C SER A 117 0.64 28.89 17.67
N LYS A 118 1.62 28.07 18.07
CA LYS A 118 1.80 26.71 17.59
C LYS A 118 2.12 25.79 18.75
N LYS A 119 1.61 24.56 18.71
CA LYS A 119 1.91 23.53 19.71
C LYS A 119 2.01 22.17 19.05
N ILE A 120 3.05 21.42 19.40
CA ILE A 120 3.16 19.99 19.06
C ILE A 120 2.42 19.19 20.13
N CYS A 121 1.62 18.23 19.70
CA CYS A 121 0.80 17.42 20.60
C CYS A 121 1.70 16.51 21.44
N ASP A 122 1.24 16.25 22.66
CA ASP A 122 1.82 15.25 23.55
C ASP A 122 0.66 14.42 24.14
N PRO A 123 0.51 13.14 23.78
CA PRO A 123 1.37 12.38 22.87
C PRO A 123 1.41 12.87 21.41
N PRO A 124 2.55 12.78 20.71
CA PRO A 124 2.68 13.29 19.34
C PRO A 124 1.79 12.57 18.33
N GLU A 125 1.57 11.27 18.47
CA GLU A 125 0.76 10.47 17.56
C GLU A 125 -0.77 10.59 17.78
N VAL A 126 -1.20 11.30 18.83
CA VAL A 126 -2.62 11.38 19.23
C VAL A 126 -3.23 12.68 18.74
N TYR A 127 -4.41 12.59 18.12
CA TYR A 127 -5.19 13.77 17.74
C TYR A 127 -5.66 14.52 19.00
N PRO A 128 -5.43 15.83 19.13
CA PRO A 128 -5.75 16.59 20.33
C PRO A 128 -7.25 16.69 20.57
N SER A 129 -7.64 16.70 21.85
CA SER A 129 -9.03 16.90 22.27
C SER A 129 -9.48 18.35 22.07
N ALA A 130 -10.80 18.56 21.95
CA ALA A 130 -11.38 19.90 21.93
C ALA A 130 -10.98 20.73 23.17
N THR A 131 -10.83 20.10 24.34
CA THR A 131 -10.37 20.78 25.56
C THR A 131 -8.94 21.31 25.43
N GLU A 132 -8.03 20.55 24.82
CA GLU A 132 -6.65 21.00 24.59
C GLU A 132 -6.56 22.11 23.55
N ILE A 133 -7.35 22.00 22.49
CA ILE A 133 -7.46 23.04 21.46
C ILE A 133 -8.01 24.34 22.07
N LEU A 134 -9.06 24.25 22.88
CA LEU A 134 -9.61 25.40 23.60
C LEU A 134 -8.57 26.00 24.55
N LYS A 135 -7.86 25.17 25.30
CA LYS A 135 -6.81 25.66 26.20
C LYS A 135 -5.75 26.45 25.43
N LEU A 136 -5.26 25.93 24.32
CA LEU A 136 -4.24 26.61 23.51
C LEU A 136 -4.75 27.95 22.96
N SER A 137 -5.99 28.02 22.49
CA SER A 137 -6.55 29.29 21.98
C SER A 137 -6.74 30.31 23.10
N LEU A 138 -7.13 29.89 24.30
CA LEU A 138 -7.20 30.75 25.48
C LEU A 138 -5.80 31.24 25.91
N ASP A 139 -4.81 30.37 25.89
CA ASP A 139 -3.42 30.74 26.20
C ASP A 139 -2.93 31.78 25.17
N ALA A 140 -3.20 31.59 23.88
CA ALA A 140 -2.89 32.57 22.82
C ALA A 140 -3.62 33.91 22.96
N MET A 141 -4.84 33.94 23.53
CA MET A 141 -5.54 35.19 23.86
C MET A 141 -4.89 35.93 25.05
N ALA A 142 -4.35 35.18 26.01
CA ALA A 142 -3.71 35.73 27.20
C ALA A 142 -2.26 36.16 26.94
N ASP A 143 -1.57 35.49 26.02
CA ASP A 143 -0.16 35.67 25.69
C ASP A 143 0.06 35.60 24.16
N PRO A 144 -0.41 36.61 23.40
CA PRO A 144 -0.20 36.68 21.97
C PRO A 144 1.25 37.09 21.61
N PRO A 145 1.67 36.96 20.33
CA PRO A 145 3.01 37.34 19.88
C PRO A 145 3.42 38.75 20.30
N SER A 146 4.72 38.95 20.53
CA SER A 146 5.30 40.21 21.01
C SER A 146 4.81 41.39 20.17
N SER A 147 4.32 42.44 20.85
CA SER A 147 3.68 43.67 20.32
C SER A 147 2.14 43.70 20.29
N ILE A 148 1.44 42.58 20.53
CA ILE A 148 -0.02 42.54 20.56
C ILE A 148 -0.53 42.50 22.01
N PRO A 149 -1.48 43.36 22.44
CA PRO A 149 -2.09 43.26 23.76
C PRO A 149 -2.95 41.99 23.89
N GLN A 150 -3.14 41.47 25.10
CA GLN A 150 -4.12 40.40 25.37
C GLN A 150 -5.52 40.78 24.83
N HIS A 151 -6.13 39.91 24.06
CA HIS A 151 -7.41 40.19 23.41
C HIS A 151 -8.09 38.88 23.00
N ARG A 152 -9.35 39.00 22.59
CA ARG A 152 -10.10 37.91 21.96
C ARG A 152 -10.36 38.25 20.50
N PRO A 153 -10.31 37.26 19.60
CA PRO A 153 -10.76 37.46 18.23
C PRO A 153 -12.29 37.64 18.16
N ASP A 154 -12.78 38.14 17.03
CA ASP A 154 -14.21 38.19 16.74
C ASP A 154 -14.73 36.79 16.38
N LYS A 155 -13.93 36.04 15.60
CA LYS A 155 -14.27 34.69 15.14
C LYS A 155 -13.12 33.71 15.25
N ILE A 156 -13.46 32.46 15.55
CA ILE A 156 -12.58 31.30 15.42
C ILE A 156 -13.22 30.33 14.44
N VAL A 157 -12.44 29.86 13.46
CA VAL A 157 -12.93 28.98 12.41
C VAL A 157 -12.11 27.68 12.34
N PHE A 158 -12.78 26.60 11.94
CA PHE A 158 -12.17 25.28 11.79
C PHE A 158 -12.60 24.65 10.45
N ALA A 159 -11.70 23.88 9.83
CA ALA A 159 -12.07 23.02 8.71
C ALA A 159 -12.71 21.70 9.18
N ASP A 160 -12.39 21.25 10.39
CA ASP A 160 -13.02 20.09 11.00
C ASP A 160 -14.38 20.47 11.62
N LYS A 161 -15.45 20.00 10.99
CA LYS A 161 -16.83 20.24 11.44
C LYS A 161 -17.10 19.66 12.84
N ALA A 162 -16.46 18.56 13.22
CA ALA A 162 -16.63 17.98 14.55
C ALA A 162 -16.08 18.91 15.64
N LEU A 163 -14.94 19.56 15.39
CA LEU A 163 -14.39 20.57 16.30
C LEU A 163 -15.31 21.78 16.42
N VAL A 164 -15.92 22.26 15.33
CA VAL A 164 -16.94 23.31 15.38
C VAL A 164 -18.07 22.89 16.32
N GLY A 165 -18.60 21.68 16.15
CA GLY A 165 -19.68 21.13 16.97
C GLY A 165 -19.37 21.08 18.47
N GLN A 166 -18.14 20.67 18.81
CA GLN A 166 -17.69 20.53 20.20
C GLN A 166 -17.33 21.87 20.86
N LEU A 167 -16.84 22.84 20.10
CA LEU A 167 -16.29 24.10 20.65
C LEU A 167 -17.23 25.29 20.56
N ARG A 168 -18.24 25.24 19.69
CA ARG A 168 -19.12 26.39 19.41
C ARG A 168 -19.76 26.98 20.66
N ARG A 169 -20.25 26.14 21.58
CA ARG A 169 -20.84 26.61 22.85
C ARG A 169 -19.84 27.35 23.74
N SER A 170 -18.63 26.82 23.85
CA SER A 170 -17.58 27.40 24.68
C SER A 170 -17.14 28.76 24.14
N TYR A 171 -16.91 28.89 22.83
CA TYR A 171 -16.57 30.17 22.21
C TYR A 171 -17.72 31.17 22.22
N ALA A 172 -18.96 30.73 21.97
CA ALA A 172 -20.13 31.60 22.04
C ALA A 172 -20.34 32.17 23.45
N ALA A 173 -20.02 31.41 24.49
CA ALA A 173 -20.04 31.92 25.86
C ALA A 173 -19.05 33.07 26.06
N LEU A 174 -17.94 33.09 25.34
CA LEU A 174 -16.98 34.20 25.27
C LEU A 174 -17.39 35.26 24.23
N GLY A 175 -18.55 35.17 23.58
CA GLY A 175 -18.92 36.11 22.52
C GLY A 175 -18.04 36.03 21.27
N ILE A 176 -17.33 34.91 21.08
CA ILE A 176 -16.53 34.61 19.89
C ILE A 176 -17.39 33.73 18.97
N GLU A 177 -17.52 34.11 17.71
CA GLU A 177 -18.23 33.29 16.72
C GLU A 177 -17.39 32.07 16.36
N CYS A 178 -17.99 30.88 16.33
CA CYS A 178 -17.30 29.63 16.00
C CYS A 178 -18.00 28.91 14.84
N THR A 179 -17.35 28.85 13.67
CA THR A 179 -17.97 28.36 12.43
C THR A 179 -17.00 27.57 11.55
N TYR A 180 -17.55 26.86 10.58
CA TYR A 180 -16.76 26.14 9.59
C TYR A 180 -16.14 27.10 8.57
N LEU A 181 -14.88 26.89 8.25
CA LEU A 181 -14.21 27.50 7.11
C LEU A 181 -13.18 26.51 6.57
N THR A 182 -13.15 26.33 5.25
CA THR A 182 -12.08 25.58 4.58
C THR A 182 -10.71 26.17 4.92
N GLU A 183 -9.67 25.35 4.88
CA GLU A 183 -8.32 25.79 5.22
C GLU A 183 -7.83 26.91 4.30
N SER A 184 -7.19 27.92 4.91
CA SER A 184 -6.65 29.07 4.18
C SER A 184 -5.39 28.68 3.40
N GLU A 185 -5.13 29.40 2.31
CA GLU A 185 -3.87 29.24 1.58
C GLU A 185 -2.67 29.65 2.46
N GLY A 186 -1.63 28.83 2.46
CA GLY A 186 -0.38 29.07 3.21
C GLY A 186 -0.15 28.14 4.41
N ILE A 187 -1.16 27.40 4.86
CA ILE A 187 -1.00 26.44 5.97
C ILE A 187 0.05 25.37 5.66
N ASP A 188 0.10 24.87 4.42
CA ASP A 188 1.13 23.90 3.99
C ASP A 188 2.55 24.46 4.14
N ALA A 189 2.75 25.75 3.89
CA ALA A 189 4.04 26.40 4.06
C ALA A 189 4.41 26.49 5.55
N CYS A 190 3.46 26.84 6.43
CA CYS A 190 3.68 26.83 7.88
C CYS A 190 4.03 25.42 8.41
N ILE A 191 3.37 24.37 7.89
CA ILE A 191 3.68 22.98 8.25
C ILE A 191 5.09 22.59 7.79
N SER A 192 5.48 23.00 6.58
CA SER A 192 6.82 22.76 6.04
C SER A 192 7.91 23.47 6.85
N GLU A 193 7.68 24.73 7.21
CA GLU A 193 8.60 25.53 8.03
C GLU A 193 8.77 24.92 9.43
N LEU A 194 7.67 24.58 10.09
CA LEU A 194 7.70 23.92 11.40
C LEU A 194 8.43 22.57 11.32
N SER A 195 8.14 21.78 10.29
CA SER A 195 8.82 20.51 10.00
C SER A 195 10.33 20.71 9.85
N GLY A 196 10.75 21.71 9.06
CA GLY A 196 12.15 22.05 8.86
C GLY A 196 12.84 22.55 10.14
N HIS A 197 12.14 23.32 10.98
CA HIS A 197 12.67 23.73 12.29
C HIS A 197 12.94 22.50 13.18
N LEU A 198 12.02 21.54 13.25
CA LEU A 198 12.22 20.33 14.03
C LEU A 198 13.42 19.51 13.56
N VAL A 199 13.63 19.41 12.25
CA VAL A 199 14.81 18.76 11.69
C VAL A 199 16.09 19.53 12.05
N ARG A 200 16.10 20.86 11.93
CA ARG A 200 17.25 21.71 12.31
C ARG A 200 17.64 21.57 13.79
N LYS A 201 16.67 21.32 14.67
CA LYS A 201 16.86 21.16 16.12
C LYS A 201 17.14 19.71 16.54
N ASP A 202 17.30 18.78 15.58
CA ASP A 202 17.54 17.35 15.85
C ASP A 202 16.42 16.73 16.72
N LEU A 203 15.18 17.17 16.46
CA LEU A 203 13.97 16.68 17.13
C LEU A 203 13.17 15.72 16.27
N ALA A 204 13.36 15.76 14.96
CA ALA A 204 12.68 14.93 13.99
C ALA A 204 13.58 14.69 12.75
N SER A 205 13.21 13.73 11.91
CA SER A 205 13.95 13.43 10.68
C SER A 205 13.02 13.26 9.48
N VAL A 206 13.58 13.33 8.28
CA VAL A 206 12.84 13.06 7.03
C VAL A 206 13.63 12.03 6.25
N GLY A 207 12.98 10.91 5.93
CA GLY A 207 13.57 9.86 5.10
C GLY A 207 13.47 10.19 3.61
N SER A 208 14.45 9.76 2.82
CA SER A 208 14.48 10.01 1.36
C SER A 208 13.27 9.45 0.59
N VAL A 209 12.60 8.45 1.16
CA VAL A 209 11.37 7.89 0.59
C VAL A 209 10.16 8.77 0.89
N SER A 210 10.15 9.43 2.05
CA SER A 210 9.02 10.20 2.55
C SER A 210 8.72 11.45 1.73
N GLU A 211 9.74 12.04 1.10
CA GLU A 211 9.59 13.21 0.22
C GLU A 211 9.26 12.87 -1.24
N LYS A 212 9.22 11.58 -1.60
CA LYS A 212 8.84 11.20 -2.95
C LYS A 212 7.37 11.56 -3.18
N PRO A 213 6.97 11.88 -4.42
CA PRO A 213 5.56 12.03 -4.75
C PRO A 213 4.79 10.75 -4.45
N GLY A 214 3.57 10.91 -3.93
CA GLY A 214 2.64 9.79 -3.70
C GLY A 214 2.06 9.21 -4.99
N LEU A 215 1.18 8.22 -4.83
CA LEU A 215 0.47 7.57 -5.92
C LEU A 215 -0.47 8.54 -6.62
N ALA A 216 -0.38 8.60 -7.95
CA ALA A 216 -1.24 9.43 -8.79
C ALA A 216 -2.63 8.81 -9.00
N LEU A 217 -3.36 8.56 -7.91
CA LEU A 217 -4.73 8.04 -7.93
C LEU A 217 -5.76 9.14 -7.68
N PRO A 218 -6.94 9.07 -8.31
CA PRO A 218 -8.07 9.90 -7.93
C PRO A 218 -8.63 9.48 -6.55
N ALA A 219 -9.29 10.41 -5.87
CA ALA A 219 -9.79 10.25 -4.49
C ALA A 219 -10.65 8.98 -4.27
N ASP A 220 -11.49 8.64 -5.24
CA ASP A 220 -12.36 7.44 -5.21
C ASP A 220 -11.58 6.12 -5.37
N ALA A 221 -10.45 6.15 -6.07
CA ALA A 221 -9.59 4.99 -6.25
C ALA A 221 -8.64 4.73 -5.07
N VAL A 222 -8.31 5.75 -4.28
CA VAL A 222 -7.38 5.63 -3.13
C VAL A 222 -7.89 4.57 -2.14
N ALA A 223 -9.14 4.69 -1.69
CA ALA A 223 -9.72 3.76 -0.73
C ALA A 223 -9.75 2.31 -1.28
N ALA A 224 -10.10 2.14 -2.56
CA ALA A 224 -10.15 0.82 -3.20
C ALA A 224 -8.77 0.17 -3.33
N TRP A 225 -7.72 0.95 -3.64
CA TRP A 225 -6.33 0.47 -3.69
C TRP A 225 -5.87 -0.06 -2.33
N TYR A 226 -6.03 0.75 -1.28
CA TYR A 226 -5.60 0.39 0.06
C TYR A 226 -6.43 -0.76 0.64
N GLU A 227 -7.73 -0.84 0.34
CA GLU A 227 -8.55 -1.99 0.75
C GLU A 227 -8.08 -3.30 0.11
N ALA A 228 -7.72 -3.28 -1.18
CA ALA A 228 -7.17 -4.45 -1.87
C ALA A 228 -5.85 -4.92 -1.23
N CYS A 229 -4.98 -3.97 -0.90
CA CYS A 229 -3.71 -4.19 -0.22
C CYS A 229 -3.89 -4.72 1.20
N ALA A 230 -4.79 -4.11 1.98
CA ALA A 230 -5.06 -4.51 3.35
C ALA A 230 -5.66 -5.91 3.41
N THR A 231 -6.60 -6.24 2.52
CA THR A 231 -7.16 -7.60 2.41
C THR A 231 -6.07 -8.63 2.06
N PHE A 232 -5.13 -8.28 1.18
CA PHE A 232 -4.00 -9.15 0.85
C PHE A 232 -3.12 -9.41 2.08
N VAL A 233 -2.83 -8.39 2.87
CA VAL A 233 -2.05 -8.52 4.12
C VAL A 233 -2.77 -9.41 5.14
N ASP A 234 -4.06 -9.17 5.38
CA ASP A 234 -4.83 -9.92 6.38
C ASP A 234 -4.93 -11.41 6.01
N LEU A 235 -4.97 -11.72 4.70
CA LEU A 235 -4.98 -13.10 4.20
C LEU A 235 -3.61 -13.79 4.31
N ALA A 236 -2.52 -13.03 4.54
CA ALA A 236 -1.14 -13.50 4.69
C ALA A 236 -0.74 -14.59 3.66
N PRO A 237 -0.85 -14.30 2.34
CA PRO A 237 -0.69 -15.30 1.28
C PRO A 237 0.70 -15.92 1.24
N TRP A 238 1.73 -15.24 1.74
CA TRP A 238 3.11 -15.74 1.86
C TRP A 238 3.27 -16.92 2.84
N HIS A 239 2.24 -17.25 3.64
CA HIS A 239 2.17 -18.48 4.44
C HIS A 239 1.44 -19.63 3.74
N LYS A 240 0.75 -19.31 2.64
CA LYS A 240 -0.14 -20.24 1.94
C LYS A 240 0.44 -20.66 0.60
N LEU A 241 1.30 -19.82 0.02
CA LEU A 241 1.83 -19.93 -1.32
C LEU A 241 3.35 -19.78 -1.32
N MET A 242 4.01 -20.62 -2.09
CA MET A 242 5.44 -20.47 -2.39
C MET A 242 5.67 -19.52 -3.56
N GLU A 243 6.82 -18.86 -3.64
CA GLU A 243 7.13 -17.91 -4.73
C GLU A 243 7.04 -18.57 -6.13
N ARG A 244 7.29 -19.88 -6.24
CA ARG A 244 7.16 -20.65 -7.48
C ARG A 244 5.72 -21.03 -7.83
N GLN A 245 4.78 -20.91 -6.89
CA GLN A 245 3.35 -21.12 -7.07
C GLN A 245 2.68 -19.86 -7.64
N SER A 246 2.79 -19.69 -8.95
CA SER A 246 2.23 -18.55 -9.65
C SER A 246 0.86 -18.80 -10.25
N VAL A 247 0.03 -17.75 -10.31
CA VAL A 247 -1.31 -17.77 -10.91
C VAL A 247 -1.28 -16.98 -12.21
N GLN A 248 -1.87 -17.53 -13.27
CA GLN A 248 -2.23 -16.77 -14.46
C GLN A 248 -3.63 -16.21 -14.28
N ILE A 249 -3.79 -14.92 -14.58
CA ILE A 249 -5.04 -14.17 -14.51
C ILE A 249 -5.39 -13.73 -15.92
N ASP A 250 -6.54 -14.16 -16.40
CA ASP A 250 -7.10 -13.77 -17.69
C ASP A 250 -8.33 -12.90 -17.48
N ALA A 251 -8.24 -11.64 -17.92
CA ALA A 251 -9.33 -10.67 -17.90
C ALA A 251 -9.77 -10.32 -19.33
N THR A 252 -11.07 -10.14 -19.55
CA THR A 252 -11.60 -9.70 -20.85
C THR A 252 -11.91 -8.21 -20.88
N GLU A 253 -12.09 -7.60 -19.72
CA GLU A 253 -12.54 -6.23 -19.59
C GLU A 253 -11.40 -5.22 -19.68
N SER A 254 -11.68 -4.09 -20.32
CA SER A 254 -10.80 -2.92 -20.32
C SER A 254 -11.27 -1.95 -19.25
N ILE A 255 -10.35 -1.47 -18.42
CA ILE A 255 -10.64 -0.60 -17.28
C ILE A 255 -9.87 0.69 -17.46
N SER A 256 -10.50 1.84 -17.16
CA SER A 256 -9.87 3.16 -17.28
C SER A 256 -10.19 4.02 -16.07
N LEU A 257 -9.15 4.53 -15.39
CA LEU A 257 -9.28 5.49 -14.30
C LEU A 257 -9.67 6.89 -14.79
N SER A 258 -9.19 7.27 -15.97
CA SER A 258 -9.51 8.56 -16.57
C SER A 258 -9.33 8.51 -18.09
N SER A 259 -9.61 9.62 -18.77
CA SER A 259 -9.31 9.80 -20.20
C SER A 259 -7.84 10.13 -20.50
N LYS A 260 -6.99 10.28 -19.47
CA LYS A 260 -5.57 10.59 -19.64
C LYS A 260 -4.81 9.40 -20.25
N PRO A 261 -3.71 9.65 -20.99
CA PRO A 261 -2.76 8.60 -21.35
C PRO A 261 -2.30 7.81 -20.12
N ASP A 262 -1.97 6.53 -20.32
CA ASP A 262 -1.45 5.63 -19.29
C ASP A 262 -2.35 5.46 -18.04
N SER A 263 -3.64 5.73 -18.18
CA SER A 263 -4.67 5.56 -17.14
C SER A 263 -5.67 4.43 -17.45
N SER A 264 -5.36 3.59 -18.44
CA SER A 264 -6.22 2.50 -18.88
C SER A 264 -5.45 1.20 -19.05
N VAL A 265 -6.10 0.08 -18.75
CA VAL A 265 -5.61 -1.26 -19.04
C VAL A 265 -6.62 -2.00 -19.90
N GLN A 266 -6.13 -2.85 -20.80
CA GLN A 266 -6.96 -3.71 -21.63
C GLN A 266 -7.20 -5.06 -20.94
N GLY A 267 -8.13 -5.84 -21.50
CA GLY A 267 -8.16 -7.28 -21.22
C GLY A 267 -6.86 -7.96 -21.67
N GLY A 268 -6.54 -9.10 -21.08
CA GLY A 268 -5.35 -9.88 -21.38
C GLY A 268 -4.95 -10.79 -20.23
N SER A 269 -3.83 -11.46 -20.43
CA SER A 269 -3.24 -12.40 -19.46
C SER A 269 -2.08 -11.73 -18.72
N VAL A 270 -2.10 -11.82 -17.40
CA VAL A 270 -0.95 -11.49 -16.54
C VAL A 270 -0.67 -12.66 -15.59
N TYR A 271 0.53 -12.68 -15.01
CA TYR A 271 0.99 -13.74 -14.14
C TYR A 271 1.40 -13.13 -12.82
N VAL A 272 0.94 -13.68 -11.71
CA VAL A 272 1.28 -13.19 -10.38
C VAL A 272 1.97 -14.27 -9.56
N SER A 273 2.92 -13.85 -8.75
CA SER A 273 3.62 -14.67 -7.76
C SER A 273 3.61 -13.92 -6.43
N VAL A 274 3.37 -14.64 -5.34
CA VAL A 274 3.44 -14.10 -3.99
C VAL A 274 4.90 -14.12 -3.53
N LEU A 275 5.36 -12.99 -3.02
CA LEU A 275 6.73 -12.81 -2.54
C LEU A 275 6.77 -12.98 -1.03
N GLY A 276 7.89 -13.56 -0.58
CA GLY A 276 8.09 -13.95 0.81
C GLY A 276 7.77 -15.42 1.01
N ASN A 277 8.50 -16.04 1.93
CA ASN A 277 8.22 -17.38 2.42
C ASN A 277 8.82 -17.45 3.81
N SER A 278 8.00 -17.71 4.80
CA SER A 278 8.53 -17.98 6.12
C SER A 278 7.62 -18.84 6.96
N GLU A 279 8.09 -20.02 7.34
CA GLU A 279 7.60 -20.69 8.55
C GLU A 279 8.19 -20.06 9.83
N ASP A 280 9.23 -19.22 9.70
CA ASP A 280 9.90 -18.52 10.79
C ASP A 280 9.17 -17.21 11.17
N PRO A 281 8.64 -17.12 12.41
CA PRO A 281 8.00 -15.90 12.88
C PRO A 281 8.91 -14.68 12.98
N ASN A 282 10.24 -14.85 12.94
CA ASN A 282 11.23 -13.77 13.00
C ASN A 282 11.78 -13.36 11.62
N ASP A 283 11.17 -13.84 10.53
CA ASP A 283 11.68 -13.56 9.20
C ASP A 283 11.30 -12.16 8.70
N ASP A 284 12.35 -11.35 8.54
CA ASP A 284 12.33 -10.03 7.93
C ASP A 284 12.30 -10.10 6.38
N SER A 285 11.95 -11.27 5.82
CA SER A 285 11.77 -11.41 4.39
C SER A 285 10.69 -10.47 3.85
N LEU A 286 11.00 -9.96 2.67
CA LEU A 286 10.18 -9.08 1.88
C LEU A 286 8.85 -9.76 1.53
N LYS A 287 7.75 -9.22 2.06
CA LYS A 287 6.38 -9.71 1.81
C LYS A 287 5.78 -8.90 0.66
N GLY A 288 5.14 -9.57 -0.30
CA GLY A 288 4.65 -8.85 -1.47
C GLY A 288 3.93 -9.68 -2.52
N LEU A 289 3.67 -9.03 -3.64
CA LEU A 289 3.16 -9.64 -4.86
C LEU A 289 3.97 -9.09 -6.04
N ALA A 290 4.48 -9.98 -6.88
CA ALA A 290 5.05 -9.64 -8.18
C ALA A 290 4.08 -10.01 -9.30
N LEU A 291 3.96 -9.13 -10.29
CA LEU A 291 3.14 -9.26 -11.48
C LEU A 291 4.02 -9.15 -12.73
N PHE A 292 3.84 -10.13 -13.60
CA PHE A 292 4.55 -10.28 -14.85
C PHE A 292 3.57 -10.26 -16.03
N PHE A 293 3.95 -9.57 -17.09
CA PHE A 293 3.15 -9.52 -18.33
C PHE A 293 3.35 -10.73 -19.23
N THR A 294 4.38 -11.54 -18.96
CA THR A 294 4.63 -12.77 -19.71
C THR A 294 5.05 -13.90 -18.78
N ARG A 295 4.68 -15.12 -19.17
CA ARG A 295 5.11 -16.35 -18.50
C ARG A 295 6.63 -16.49 -18.44
N THR A 296 7.33 -15.97 -19.45
CA THR A 296 8.79 -16.03 -19.50
C THR A 296 9.44 -15.14 -18.44
N ASP A 297 8.93 -13.94 -18.20
CA ASP A 297 9.51 -13.04 -17.20
C ASP A 297 9.33 -13.64 -15.81
N LEU A 298 8.13 -14.15 -15.53
CA LEU A 298 7.82 -14.93 -14.32
C LEU A 298 8.84 -16.07 -14.14
N GLN A 299 9.01 -16.92 -15.16
CA GLN A 299 9.91 -18.07 -15.10
C GLN A 299 11.37 -17.68 -14.84
N ARG A 300 11.85 -16.57 -15.42
CA ARG A 300 13.20 -16.06 -15.18
C ARG A 300 13.36 -15.54 -13.76
N ARG A 301 12.31 -14.96 -13.19
CA ARG A 301 12.34 -14.34 -11.85
C ARG A 301 12.29 -15.37 -10.72
N VAL A 302 11.55 -16.46 -10.87
CA VAL A 302 11.31 -17.45 -9.79
C VAL A 302 12.17 -18.72 -9.91
N LEU A 303 12.96 -18.88 -10.98
CA LEU A 303 13.85 -20.03 -11.13
C LEU A 303 15.14 -19.81 -10.32
N PRO A 304 15.52 -20.75 -9.42
CA PRO A 304 16.76 -20.65 -8.68
C PRO A 304 18.01 -20.68 -9.59
N PRO A 305 19.10 -19.99 -9.21
CA PRO A 305 20.38 -20.08 -9.92
C PRO A 305 20.84 -21.53 -10.07
N GLY A 306 21.22 -21.92 -11.28
CA GLY A 306 21.72 -23.27 -11.58
C GLY A 306 20.66 -24.33 -11.83
N GLN A 307 19.36 -24.00 -11.75
CA GLN A 307 18.28 -24.93 -12.14
C GLN A 307 17.85 -24.71 -13.59
N THR A 308 17.36 -25.78 -14.23
CA THR A 308 16.75 -25.73 -15.56
C THR A 308 15.23 -25.83 -15.44
N LEU A 309 14.50 -24.96 -16.16
CA LEU A 309 13.05 -25.06 -16.29
C LEU A 309 12.67 -26.41 -16.92
N ALA A 310 11.77 -27.16 -16.29
CA ALA A 310 11.38 -28.47 -16.79
C ALA A 310 10.79 -28.43 -18.22
N LEU A 311 10.16 -27.32 -18.59
CA LEU A 311 9.60 -27.11 -19.93
C LEU A 311 10.66 -26.92 -21.03
N MET A 312 11.91 -26.57 -20.67
CA MET A 312 13.01 -26.52 -21.63
C MET A 312 13.38 -27.92 -22.07
N GLU A 313 13.42 -28.87 -21.15
CA GLU A 313 13.83 -30.26 -21.38
C GLU A 313 12.67 -31.16 -21.81
N ASN A 314 11.44 -30.86 -21.38
CA ASN A 314 10.27 -31.70 -21.64
C ASN A 314 9.25 -30.99 -22.54
N PRO A 315 9.17 -31.35 -23.85
CA PRO A 315 8.23 -30.76 -24.79
C PRO A 315 6.75 -30.86 -24.37
N SER A 316 6.38 -31.89 -23.59
CA SER A 316 4.99 -32.11 -23.15
C SER A 316 4.53 -31.13 -22.06
N LEU A 317 5.45 -30.37 -21.46
CA LEU A 317 5.17 -29.29 -20.50
C LEU A 317 5.06 -27.91 -21.18
N ARG A 318 5.39 -27.80 -22.48
CA ARG A 318 5.38 -26.52 -23.21
C ARG A 318 3.95 -26.12 -23.59
N ARG A 319 3.69 -24.81 -23.52
CA ARG A 319 2.41 -24.19 -23.87
C ARG A 319 2.59 -23.04 -24.84
N CYS A 320 1.61 -22.85 -25.71
CA CYS A 320 1.60 -21.74 -26.64
C CYS A 320 1.35 -20.44 -25.89
N ALA A 321 2.26 -19.47 -25.95
CA ALA A 321 2.10 -18.21 -25.24
C ALA A 321 0.96 -17.30 -25.77
N ALA A 322 0.32 -17.69 -26.88
CA ALA A 322 -0.81 -16.93 -27.44
C ALA A 322 -2.17 -17.55 -27.13
N CYS A 323 -2.27 -18.87 -27.10
CA CYS A 323 -3.55 -19.58 -26.93
C CYS A 323 -3.54 -20.58 -25.78
N ASP A 324 -2.42 -20.69 -25.07
CA ASP A 324 -2.15 -21.55 -23.91
C ASP A 324 -2.28 -23.06 -24.12
N LYS A 325 -2.58 -23.49 -25.36
CA LYS A 325 -2.67 -24.90 -25.73
C LYS A 325 -1.30 -25.56 -25.79
N LYS A 326 -1.25 -26.82 -25.36
CA LYS A 326 -0.11 -27.72 -25.63
C LYS A 326 -0.04 -28.07 -27.12
N ALA A 327 1.10 -28.61 -27.55
CA ALA A 327 1.20 -29.19 -28.88
C ALA A 327 0.29 -30.43 -28.98
N PRO A 328 -0.41 -30.63 -30.10
CA PRO A 328 -1.03 -31.92 -30.42
C PRO A 328 -0.05 -33.08 -30.27
N ALA A 329 -0.55 -34.27 -29.91
CA ALA A 329 0.27 -35.46 -29.76
C ALA A 329 1.15 -35.70 -31.00
N GLY A 330 2.46 -35.90 -30.78
CA GLY A 330 3.45 -36.11 -31.84
C GLY A 330 3.97 -34.84 -32.52
N THR A 331 3.55 -33.65 -32.10
CA THR A 331 4.08 -32.36 -32.59
C THR A 331 4.74 -31.57 -31.47
N GLU A 332 5.61 -30.62 -31.81
CA GLU A 332 6.22 -29.69 -30.87
C GLU A 332 5.82 -28.25 -31.18
N LEU A 333 5.72 -27.44 -30.12
CA LEU A 333 5.55 -26.00 -30.28
C LEU A 333 6.83 -25.36 -30.83
N LYS A 334 6.66 -24.40 -31.73
CA LYS A 334 7.74 -23.61 -32.31
C LYS A 334 8.27 -22.62 -31.29
N ARG A 335 9.59 -22.47 -31.22
CA ARG A 335 10.25 -21.49 -30.35
C ARG A 335 10.36 -20.13 -31.04
N CYS A 336 10.25 -19.06 -30.26
CA CYS A 336 10.71 -17.74 -30.70
C CYS A 336 12.19 -17.82 -31.05
N THR A 337 12.57 -17.46 -32.27
CA THR A 337 13.96 -17.58 -32.75
C THR A 337 14.91 -16.61 -32.03
N ARG A 338 14.39 -15.49 -31.53
CA ARG A 338 15.17 -14.47 -30.81
C ARG A 338 15.42 -14.86 -29.36
N CYS A 339 14.37 -15.04 -28.56
CA CYS A 339 14.56 -15.31 -27.13
C CYS A 339 14.70 -16.80 -26.76
N GLN A 340 14.27 -17.71 -27.64
CA GLN A 340 14.29 -19.17 -27.48
C GLN A 340 13.54 -19.74 -26.27
N CYS A 341 12.90 -18.90 -25.46
CA CYS A 341 12.22 -19.27 -24.22
C CYS A 341 10.69 -19.17 -24.28
N VAL A 342 10.12 -18.69 -25.39
CA VAL A 342 8.67 -18.62 -25.64
C VAL A 342 8.29 -19.58 -26.76
N PHE A 343 7.16 -20.28 -26.60
CA PHE A 343 6.68 -21.31 -27.51
C PHE A 343 5.34 -20.93 -28.13
N TYR A 344 5.09 -21.36 -29.37
CA TYR A 344 3.89 -21.07 -30.14
C TYR A 344 3.44 -22.28 -30.95
N CYS A 345 2.13 -22.46 -31.14
CA CYS A 345 1.63 -23.47 -32.08
C CYS A 345 2.16 -23.20 -33.50
N ASP A 346 2.08 -21.94 -33.92
CA ASP A 346 2.41 -21.51 -35.28
C ASP A 346 2.76 -20.01 -35.35
N ALA A 347 3.05 -19.54 -36.56
CA ALA A 347 3.36 -18.14 -36.84
C ALA A 347 2.16 -17.19 -36.64
N THR A 348 0.93 -17.71 -36.64
CA THR A 348 -0.27 -16.90 -36.36
C THR A 348 -0.34 -16.60 -34.87
N CYS A 349 -0.19 -17.61 -34.01
CA CYS A 349 -0.07 -17.44 -32.56
C CYS A 349 1.09 -16.49 -32.21
N GLN A 350 2.25 -16.65 -32.85
CA GLN A 350 3.39 -15.76 -32.63
C GLN A 350 3.07 -14.29 -32.98
N ARG A 351 2.44 -14.03 -34.14
CA ARG A 351 2.09 -12.66 -34.57
C ARG A 351 1.04 -12.02 -33.66
N THR A 352 0.04 -12.79 -33.23
CA THR A 352 -1.00 -12.31 -32.30
C THR A 352 -0.39 -11.91 -30.96
N HIS A 353 0.50 -12.74 -30.40
CA HIS A 353 1.17 -12.46 -29.13
C HIS A 353 2.30 -11.43 -29.25
N TRP A 354 2.80 -11.14 -30.46
CA TRP A 354 3.98 -10.29 -30.67
C TRP A 354 3.88 -8.91 -30.02
N LYS A 355 2.71 -8.27 -30.03
CA LYS A 355 2.53 -6.94 -29.41
C LYS A 355 2.87 -6.96 -27.91
N ALA A 356 2.49 -8.03 -27.21
CA ALA A 356 2.83 -8.24 -25.80
C ALA A 356 4.27 -8.75 -25.65
N HIS A 357 4.67 -9.73 -26.47
CA HIS A 357 5.98 -10.38 -26.36
C HIS A 357 7.17 -9.46 -26.69
N LYS A 358 7.06 -8.58 -27.68
CA LYS A 358 8.18 -7.82 -28.24
C LYS A 358 8.94 -6.99 -27.21
N VAL A 359 8.23 -6.51 -26.18
CA VAL A 359 8.77 -5.68 -25.11
C VAL A 359 9.79 -6.47 -24.29
N ASN A 360 9.58 -7.77 -24.15
CA ASN A 360 10.34 -8.65 -23.25
C ASN A 360 11.13 -9.73 -24.02
N CYS A 361 11.20 -9.62 -25.35
CA CYS A 361 11.93 -10.56 -26.19
C CYS A 361 13.43 -10.25 -26.17
N VAL A 362 14.16 -10.87 -25.24
CA VAL A 362 15.62 -10.69 -25.07
C VAL A 362 16.38 -11.88 -25.65
N ASP A 363 17.45 -11.61 -26.41
CA ASP A 363 18.36 -12.64 -26.94
C ASP A 363 19.28 -13.14 -25.81
N PRO A 364 19.31 -14.45 -25.49
CA PRO A 364 20.19 -14.99 -24.46
C PRO A 364 21.67 -14.65 -24.68
N LYS A 365 22.11 -14.48 -25.94
CA LYS A 365 23.51 -14.18 -26.28
C LYS A 365 23.93 -12.77 -25.89
N THR A 366 22.99 -11.83 -25.77
CA THR A 366 23.30 -10.45 -25.34
C THR A 366 23.46 -10.33 -23.83
N VAL A 367 22.89 -11.26 -23.06
CA VAL A 367 22.96 -11.27 -21.59
C VAL A 367 24.26 -11.92 -21.10
N ALA A 368 24.74 -12.96 -21.79
CA ALA A 368 25.95 -13.68 -21.42
C ALA A 368 27.26 -12.86 -21.55
N ALA A 369 27.21 -11.63 -22.05
CA ALA A 369 28.36 -10.76 -22.28
C ALA A 369 28.63 -9.71 -21.17
N SER A 370 27.76 -9.61 -20.15
CA SER A 370 27.99 -8.72 -19.00
C SER A 370 28.57 -9.50 -17.82
N ASP A 371 29.88 -9.45 -17.64
CA ASP A 371 30.58 -9.91 -16.43
C ASP A 371 30.22 -9.01 -15.24
N SER A 372 29.34 -9.45 -14.34
CA SER A 372 29.30 -8.94 -12.95
C SER A 372 28.44 -9.81 -12.02
N LYS A 373 28.90 -9.95 -10.77
CA LYS A 373 28.45 -10.83 -9.69
C LYS A 373 27.02 -10.58 -9.13
N GLN A 374 26.02 -10.34 -9.95
CA GLN A 374 24.60 -10.25 -9.52
C GLN A 374 23.70 -10.80 -10.62
N ALA A 375 23.33 -12.09 -10.57
CA ALA A 375 22.59 -12.73 -11.65
C ALA A 375 21.12 -13.02 -11.29
N HIS A 376 20.42 -12.07 -10.65
CA HIS A 376 18.96 -12.01 -10.85
C HIS A 376 18.73 -11.25 -12.16
N MET A 377 18.53 -11.99 -13.25
CA MET A 377 18.18 -11.38 -14.54
C MET A 377 16.74 -10.90 -14.46
N TRP A 378 16.54 -9.65 -14.03
CA TRP A 378 15.23 -9.01 -14.05
C TRP A 378 14.65 -9.01 -15.47
N GLY A 379 13.35 -9.26 -15.57
CA GLY A 379 12.61 -9.09 -16.82
C GLY A 379 12.67 -7.64 -17.31
N ALA A 380 12.26 -7.40 -18.56
CA ALA A 380 12.23 -6.04 -19.08
C ALA A 380 11.21 -5.15 -18.35
N ARG A 381 10.16 -5.76 -17.78
CA ARG A 381 9.14 -5.08 -16.98
C ARG A 381 8.54 -6.01 -15.93
N GLU A 382 8.60 -5.61 -14.67
CA GLU A 382 7.95 -6.27 -13.53
C GLU A 382 7.22 -5.20 -12.70
N LEU A 383 5.98 -5.49 -12.29
CA LEU A 383 5.26 -4.69 -11.32
C LEU A 383 5.25 -5.43 -10.00
N SER A 384 5.59 -4.77 -8.91
CA SER A 384 5.59 -5.39 -7.59
C SER A 384 4.94 -4.48 -6.58
N VAL A 385 4.29 -5.05 -5.58
CA VAL A 385 3.89 -4.34 -4.37
C VAL A 385 4.52 -5.05 -3.18
N PHE A 386 5.27 -4.29 -2.39
CA PHE A 386 5.90 -4.76 -1.16
C PHE A 386 5.13 -4.23 0.05
N PHE A 387 5.15 -4.98 1.13
CA PHE A 387 4.49 -4.63 2.38
C PHE A 387 5.53 -4.45 3.47
N GLY A 388 5.63 -3.24 4.00
CA GLY A 388 6.65 -2.85 4.98
C GLY A 388 6.12 -1.94 6.09
N GLY A 389 7.03 -1.40 6.90
CA GLY A 389 6.69 -0.44 7.95
C GLY A 389 6.27 0.93 7.40
N ILE A 390 5.64 1.75 8.24
CA ILE A 390 5.11 3.07 7.85
C ILE A 390 6.15 4.01 7.21
N THR A 391 7.43 3.86 7.56
CA THR A 391 8.53 4.70 7.04
C THR A 391 8.91 4.40 5.60
N SER A 392 8.42 3.30 5.01
CA SER A 392 8.59 3.01 3.58
C SER A 392 7.60 3.78 2.68
N MET A 393 6.73 4.59 3.27
CA MET A 393 5.70 5.34 2.54
C MET A 393 6.11 6.81 2.31
N PRO A 394 5.79 7.35 1.12
CA PRO A 394 5.68 8.79 0.90
C PRO A 394 4.71 9.46 1.88
N PHE A 395 4.99 10.71 2.29
CA PHE A 395 4.05 11.46 3.12
C PHE A 395 2.74 11.76 2.39
N ASP A 396 2.79 12.02 1.08
CA ASP A 396 1.61 12.18 0.23
C ASP A 396 0.67 10.96 0.33
N ASP A 397 1.22 9.75 0.35
CA ASP A 397 0.44 8.51 0.45
C ASP A 397 -0.15 8.32 1.85
N LEU A 398 0.59 8.67 2.90
CA LEU A 398 0.09 8.64 4.27
C LEU A 398 -1.01 9.69 4.49
N ASP A 399 -0.87 10.87 3.89
CA ASP A 399 -1.89 11.91 3.91
C ASP A 399 -3.15 11.46 3.15
N ALA A 400 -2.99 10.76 2.03
CA ALA A 400 -4.11 10.17 1.30
C ALA A 400 -4.82 9.07 2.12
N ILE A 401 -4.07 8.23 2.84
CA ILE A 401 -4.65 7.24 3.77
C ILE A 401 -5.49 7.94 4.84
N ASP A 402 -4.93 8.97 5.49
CA ASP A 402 -5.61 9.72 6.56
C ASP A 402 -6.87 10.44 6.02
N ALA A 403 -6.75 11.14 4.88
CA ALA A 403 -7.82 11.93 4.28
C ALA A 403 -9.00 11.07 3.78
N HIS A 404 -8.71 9.87 3.29
CA HIS A 404 -9.73 8.93 2.79
C HIS A 404 -10.12 7.86 3.82
N GLN A 405 -9.59 7.93 5.04
CA GLN A 405 -9.76 6.91 6.08
C GLN A 405 -9.49 5.50 5.53
N ALA A 406 -8.48 5.39 4.68
CA ALA A 406 -8.18 4.16 3.97
C ALA A 406 -7.65 3.10 4.95
N ARG A 407 -8.05 1.84 4.74
CA ARG A 407 -7.66 0.75 5.63
C ARG A 407 -6.22 0.32 5.36
N VAL A 408 -5.45 0.13 6.42
CA VAL A 408 -4.11 -0.48 6.37
C VAL A 408 -4.20 -1.90 6.92
N GLY A 409 -3.58 -2.86 6.23
CA GLY A 409 -3.59 -4.26 6.64
C GLY A 409 -2.82 -4.49 7.93
N ASN A 410 -3.27 -5.46 8.73
CA ASN A 410 -2.59 -5.82 9.97
C ASN A 410 -2.14 -7.28 9.92
N TYR A 411 -0.86 -7.50 10.22
CA TYR A 411 -0.29 -8.82 10.34
C TYR A 411 0.40 -8.95 11.68
N ARG A 412 -0.11 -9.85 12.53
CA ARG A 412 0.41 -10.14 13.88
C ARG A 412 0.56 -8.88 14.76
N GLY A 413 -0.40 -7.96 14.68
CA GLY A 413 -0.38 -6.71 15.44
C GLY A 413 0.39 -5.59 14.74
N GLN A 414 1.16 -5.87 13.70
CA GLN A 414 1.91 -4.87 12.93
C GLN A 414 1.11 -4.39 11.72
N ALA A 415 0.99 -3.07 11.56
CA ALA A 415 0.46 -2.48 10.35
C ALA A 415 1.48 -2.61 9.21
N LEU A 416 1.04 -3.13 8.06
CA LEU A 416 1.88 -3.27 6.87
C LEU A 416 1.38 -2.36 5.74
N TYR A 417 2.28 -1.50 5.26
CA TYR A 417 1.99 -0.46 4.28
C TYR A 417 2.45 -0.88 2.88
N PRO A 418 1.62 -0.68 1.84
CA PRO A 418 1.94 -1.10 0.48
C PRO A 418 2.84 -0.09 -0.25
N THR A 419 3.98 -0.55 -0.74
CA THR A 419 4.89 0.21 -1.60
C THR A 419 4.92 -0.40 -3.00
N PRO A 420 4.09 0.10 -3.94
CA PRO A 420 4.10 -0.38 -5.32
C PRO A 420 5.28 0.19 -6.09
N LEU A 421 5.91 -0.65 -6.91
CA LEU A 421 7.09 -0.32 -7.71
C LEU A 421 6.99 -0.92 -9.11
N LEU A 422 7.46 -0.15 -10.08
CA LEU A 422 7.69 -0.61 -11.44
C LEU A 422 9.20 -0.81 -11.64
N PHE A 423 9.59 -2.05 -11.93
CA PHE A 423 10.95 -2.37 -12.32
C PHE A 423 11.08 -2.42 -13.84
N ARG A 424 12.02 -1.66 -14.40
CA ARG A 424 12.40 -1.73 -15.82
C ARG A 424 13.85 -2.16 -15.91
N HIS A 425 14.10 -3.37 -16.42
CA HIS A 425 15.43 -3.97 -16.42
C HIS A 425 16.11 -3.98 -15.03
N GLY A 426 15.31 -4.15 -13.97
CA GLY A 426 15.79 -4.15 -12.58
C GLY A 426 15.86 -2.78 -11.93
N GLU A 427 15.74 -1.69 -12.69
CA GLU A 427 15.73 -0.33 -12.14
C GLU A 427 14.33 0.04 -11.62
N PRO A 428 14.20 0.39 -10.33
CA PRO A 428 12.91 0.75 -9.73
C PRO A 428 12.46 2.16 -10.13
N SER A 429 11.17 2.32 -10.35
CA SER A 429 10.51 3.59 -10.64
C SER A 429 9.10 3.61 -10.05
N ALA A 430 8.55 4.83 -9.89
CA ALA A 430 7.17 4.99 -9.45
C ALA A 430 6.18 4.42 -10.49
N PRO A 431 5.13 3.71 -10.07
CA PRO A 431 4.12 3.15 -10.96
C PRO A 431 3.25 4.25 -11.58
N LEU A 432 2.80 4.02 -12.82
CA LEU A 432 1.77 4.82 -13.47
C LEU A 432 0.37 4.40 -12.99
N PRO A 433 -0.69 5.21 -13.23
CA PRO A 433 -2.06 4.83 -12.88
C PRO A 433 -2.50 3.49 -13.53
N SER A 434 -2.08 3.22 -14.77
CA SER A 434 -2.30 1.93 -15.43
C SER A 434 -1.53 0.77 -14.80
N ASP A 435 -0.38 1.02 -14.18
CA ASP A 435 0.34 -0.02 -13.43
C ASP A 435 -0.40 -0.39 -12.15
N LEU A 436 -0.98 0.60 -11.46
CA LEU A 436 -1.82 0.40 -10.28
C LEU A 436 -3.11 -0.37 -10.62
N LEU A 437 -3.71 -0.14 -11.79
CA LEU A 437 -4.82 -0.96 -12.28
C LEU A 437 -4.43 -2.43 -12.43
N TRP A 438 -3.26 -2.73 -13.02
CA TRP A 438 -2.77 -4.10 -13.13
C TRP A 438 -2.48 -4.74 -11.77
N LEU A 439 -1.80 -4.01 -10.88
CA LEU A 439 -1.51 -4.49 -9.53
C LEU A 439 -2.79 -4.77 -8.73
N THR A 440 -3.80 -3.89 -8.83
CA THR A 440 -5.09 -4.08 -8.16
C THR A 440 -5.78 -5.34 -8.65
N ARG A 441 -5.82 -5.55 -9.97
CA ARG A 441 -6.36 -6.78 -10.59
C ARG A 441 -5.62 -8.02 -10.07
N GLY A 442 -4.29 -7.95 -9.97
CA GLY A 442 -3.46 -9.01 -9.40
C GLY A 442 -3.77 -9.33 -7.94
N LEU A 443 -3.80 -8.29 -7.09
CA LEU A 443 -4.11 -8.39 -5.66
C LEU A 443 -5.50 -8.99 -5.44
N GLN A 444 -6.52 -8.43 -6.09
CA GLN A 444 -7.90 -8.86 -5.92
C GLN A 444 -8.15 -10.28 -6.43
N ALA A 445 -7.48 -10.70 -7.51
CA ALA A 445 -7.52 -12.08 -7.98
C ALA A 445 -6.96 -13.07 -6.94
N ILE A 446 -5.83 -12.74 -6.29
CA ILE A 446 -5.28 -13.57 -5.21
C ILE A 446 -6.19 -13.56 -3.99
N ASN A 447 -6.71 -12.39 -3.59
CA ASN A 447 -7.64 -12.27 -2.47
C ASN A 447 -8.88 -13.16 -2.68
N ALA A 448 -9.53 -13.03 -3.84
CA ALA A 448 -10.71 -13.81 -4.18
C ALA A 448 -10.41 -15.31 -4.27
N MET A 449 -9.28 -15.71 -4.84
CA MET A 449 -8.86 -17.12 -4.89
C MET A 449 -8.70 -17.70 -3.48
N LEU A 450 -8.01 -16.99 -2.58
CA LEU A 450 -7.75 -17.50 -1.24
C LEU A 450 -9.01 -17.53 -0.37
N GLN A 451 -9.96 -16.63 -0.61
CA GLN A 451 -11.23 -16.60 0.11
C GLN A 451 -12.21 -17.67 -0.40
N THR A 452 -12.21 -17.97 -1.70
CA THR A 452 -13.21 -18.87 -2.31
C THR A 452 -12.70 -20.30 -2.53
N ALA A 453 -11.41 -20.46 -2.84
CA ALA A 453 -10.80 -21.74 -3.18
C ALA A 453 -9.31 -21.80 -2.76
N PRO A 454 -9.00 -21.75 -1.45
CA PRO A 454 -7.62 -21.67 -0.94
C PRO A 454 -6.72 -22.84 -1.38
N ALA A 455 -7.29 -24.02 -1.64
CA ALA A 455 -6.56 -25.19 -2.10
C ALA A 455 -6.38 -25.26 -3.64
N PHE A 456 -6.86 -24.27 -4.41
CA PHE A 456 -6.91 -24.32 -5.88
C PHE A 456 -5.55 -24.65 -6.52
N LEU A 457 -4.47 -23.98 -6.10
CA LEU A 457 -3.15 -24.21 -6.65
C LEU A 457 -2.65 -25.63 -6.36
N ASN A 458 -2.72 -26.08 -5.10
CA ASN A 458 -2.31 -27.43 -4.71
C ASN A 458 -3.14 -28.51 -5.42
N ALA A 459 -4.46 -28.33 -5.50
CA ALA A 459 -5.37 -29.27 -6.16
C ALA A 459 -5.13 -29.39 -7.68
N SER A 460 -4.60 -28.34 -8.31
CA SER A 460 -4.36 -28.30 -9.75
C SER A 460 -2.91 -28.64 -10.17
N MET A 461 -2.00 -28.87 -9.21
CA MET A 461 -0.58 -29.16 -9.49
C MET A 461 -0.37 -30.36 -10.41
N ALA A 462 -1.10 -31.47 -10.20
CA ALA A 462 -0.97 -32.67 -11.03
C ALA A 462 -1.28 -32.39 -12.52
N GLY A 463 -2.23 -31.50 -12.78
CA GLY A 463 -2.62 -31.09 -14.13
C GLY A 463 -1.48 -30.44 -14.91
N LEU A 464 -0.51 -29.80 -14.23
CA LEU A 464 0.68 -29.23 -14.89
C LEU A 464 1.51 -30.31 -15.59
N LEU A 465 1.53 -31.53 -15.03
CA LEU A 465 2.21 -32.69 -15.61
C LEU A 465 1.37 -33.42 -16.67
N GLY A 466 0.14 -32.96 -16.96
CA GLY A 466 -0.77 -33.64 -17.88
C GLY A 466 -1.39 -34.92 -17.32
N VAL A 467 -1.44 -35.06 -16.00
CA VAL A 467 -2.04 -36.21 -15.31
C VAL A 467 -3.10 -35.76 -14.30
N ASN A 468 -4.04 -36.64 -13.96
CA ASN A 468 -4.99 -36.39 -12.87
C ASN A 468 -4.34 -36.75 -11.52
N ALA A 469 -5.12 -36.59 -10.44
CA ALA A 469 -4.70 -36.99 -9.09
C ALA A 469 -4.42 -38.49 -8.92
N LYS A 470 -4.74 -39.33 -9.91
CA LYS A 470 -4.43 -40.78 -9.95
C LYS A 470 -3.21 -41.11 -10.81
N GLY A 471 -2.56 -40.10 -11.42
CA GLY A 471 -1.43 -40.31 -12.33
C GLY A 471 -1.83 -40.75 -13.73
N GLU A 472 -3.13 -40.77 -14.05
CA GLU A 472 -3.62 -41.12 -15.39
C GLU A 472 -3.52 -39.90 -16.30
N PRO A 473 -3.19 -40.07 -17.60
CA PRO A 473 -3.18 -38.97 -18.57
C PRO A 473 -4.55 -38.29 -18.64
N VAL A 474 -4.56 -36.96 -18.57
CA VAL A 474 -5.79 -36.17 -18.75
C VAL A 474 -5.73 -35.50 -20.11
N ASP A 475 -6.88 -35.42 -20.78
CA ASP A 475 -7.01 -34.56 -21.95
C ASP A 475 -6.73 -33.11 -21.54
N THR A 476 -5.59 -32.60 -22.00
CA THR A 476 -5.04 -31.29 -21.62
C THR A 476 -5.86 -30.10 -22.14
N THR A 477 -7.00 -30.35 -22.77
CA THR A 477 -7.94 -29.32 -23.22
C THR A 477 -8.88 -28.82 -22.11
N GLU A 478 -8.99 -29.52 -20.98
CA GLU A 478 -9.85 -29.15 -19.83
C GLU A 478 -9.03 -28.87 -18.56
N GLU A 479 -8.17 -27.86 -18.62
CA GLU A 479 -7.40 -27.44 -17.45
C GLU A 479 -8.25 -26.88 -16.32
N ALA A 480 -7.80 -27.15 -15.09
CA ALA A 480 -8.38 -26.57 -13.89
C ALA A 480 -8.34 -25.04 -13.98
N LYS A 481 -9.52 -24.44 -14.00
CA LYS A 481 -9.74 -23.00 -14.02
C LYS A 481 -10.67 -22.62 -12.89
N LEU A 482 -10.44 -21.45 -12.32
CA LEU A 482 -11.31 -20.84 -11.32
C LEU A 482 -11.80 -19.51 -11.86
N MET A 483 -13.11 -19.32 -11.94
CA MET A 483 -13.70 -18.05 -12.34
C MET A 483 -14.17 -17.31 -11.10
N VAL A 484 -13.73 -16.07 -10.92
CA VAL A 484 -14.08 -15.23 -9.77
C VAL A 484 -14.45 -13.83 -10.25
N ASP A 485 -15.36 -13.19 -9.52
CA ASP A 485 -15.68 -11.78 -9.68
C ASP A 485 -14.82 -10.99 -8.68
N ILE A 486 -14.07 -10.01 -9.17
CA ILE A 486 -13.15 -9.21 -8.38
C ILE A 486 -13.55 -7.73 -8.40
N PRO A 487 -13.46 -7.00 -7.27
CA PRO A 487 -13.66 -5.55 -7.27
C PRO A 487 -12.62 -4.85 -8.13
N THR A 488 -13.02 -3.76 -8.81
CA THR A 488 -12.10 -2.95 -9.60
C THR A 488 -11.71 -1.66 -8.88
N LEU A 489 -10.58 -1.06 -9.30
CA LEU A 489 -10.09 0.21 -8.76
C LEU A 489 -11.02 1.40 -9.09
N VAL A 490 -11.88 1.27 -10.10
CA VAL A 490 -12.82 2.33 -10.54
C VAL A 490 -14.24 2.10 -10.04
N GLY A 491 -14.41 1.19 -9.07
CA GLY A 491 -15.71 0.72 -8.61
C GLY A 491 -16.29 -0.40 -9.48
N GLY A 492 -17.32 -1.07 -8.95
CA GLY A 492 -17.89 -2.27 -9.58
C GLY A 492 -16.97 -3.49 -9.50
N SER A 493 -17.24 -4.49 -10.33
CA SER A 493 -16.52 -5.77 -10.37
C SER A 493 -16.27 -6.23 -11.80
N GLU A 494 -15.14 -6.90 -12.04
CA GLU A 494 -14.84 -7.59 -13.29
C GLU A 494 -14.76 -9.11 -13.06
N ARG A 495 -15.13 -9.90 -14.07
CA ARG A 495 -14.96 -11.36 -14.01
C ARG A 495 -13.62 -11.77 -14.59
N VAL A 496 -12.82 -12.50 -13.81
CA VAL A 496 -11.52 -13.02 -14.24
C VAL A 496 -11.47 -14.55 -14.19
N THR A 497 -10.63 -15.14 -15.04
CA THR A 497 -10.31 -16.57 -15.01
C THR A 497 -8.90 -16.77 -14.48
N LEU A 498 -8.77 -17.61 -13.45
CA LEU A 498 -7.52 -17.97 -12.81
C LEU A 498 -7.10 -19.36 -13.23
N ARG A 499 -5.81 -19.53 -13.52
CA ARG A 499 -5.19 -20.81 -13.87
C ARG A 499 -3.91 -21.01 -13.08
N ASN A 500 -3.60 -22.26 -12.73
CA ASN A 500 -2.32 -22.58 -12.13
C ASN A 500 -1.21 -22.45 -13.18
N SER A 501 -0.28 -21.55 -12.93
CA SER A 501 0.84 -21.26 -13.82
C SER A 501 2.19 -21.61 -13.19
N SER A 502 2.20 -22.38 -12.09
CA SER A 502 3.39 -22.67 -11.28
C SER A 502 4.60 -23.08 -12.12
N VAL A 503 5.77 -22.64 -11.68
CA VAL A 503 7.04 -22.86 -12.36
C VAL A 503 7.73 -24.08 -11.77
N LEU A 504 7.89 -25.12 -12.59
CA LEU A 504 8.52 -26.38 -12.19
C LEU A 504 9.96 -26.46 -12.72
N SER A 505 10.89 -26.72 -11.81
CA SER A 505 12.21 -27.28 -12.10
C SER A 505 12.09 -28.78 -12.39
N MET A 506 13.17 -29.39 -12.89
CA MET A 506 13.22 -30.85 -13.06
C MET A 506 13.04 -31.61 -11.74
N HIS A 507 13.60 -31.08 -10.65
CA HIS A 507 13.44 -31.68 -9.32
C HIS A 507 11.97 -31.69 -8.86
N ASP A 508 11.24 -30.59 -9.09
CA ASP A 508 9.83 -30.51 -8.71
C ASP A 508 8.96 -31.50 -9.51
N VAL A 509 9.29 -31.71 -10.79
CA VAL A 509 8.58 -32.71 -11.62
C VAL A 509 8.76 -34.12 -11.05
N GLU A 510 9.98 -34.47 -10.64
CA GLU A 510 10.27 -35.77 -10.03
C GLU A 510 9.56 -35.93 -8.69
N ALA A 511 9.63 -34.92 -7.82
CA ALA A 511 8.97 -34.91 -6.52
C ALA A 511 7.44 -35.03 -6.67
N LEU A 512 6.84 -34.26 -7.59
CA LEU A 512 5.40 -34.28 -7.81
C LEU A 512 4.93 -35.63 -8.38
N ARG A 513 5.70 -36.26 -9.29
CA ARG A 513 5.38 -37.62 -9.77
C ARG A 513 5.44 -38.65 -8.65
N ALA A 514 6.45 -38.57 -7.79
CA ALA A 514 6.57 -39.45 -6.63
C ALA A 514 5.40 -39.27 -5.66
N ALA A 515 5.01 -38.02 -5.38
CA ALA A 515 3.88 -37.70 -4.53
C ALA A 515 2.54 -38.22 -5.10
N ILE A 516 2.29 -38.03 -6.40
CA ILE A 516 1.08 -38.55 -7.07
C ILE A 516 1.02 -40.08 -6.98
N LYS A 517 2.15 -40.76 -7.24
CA LYS A 517 2.24 -42.21 -7.14
C LYS A 517 1.94 -42.70 -5.72
N LYS A 518 2.59 -42.10 -4.71
CA LYS A 518 2.37 -42.44 -3.30
C LYS A 518 0.90 -42.26 -2.89
N LYS A 519 0.28 -41.13 -3.25
CA LYS A 519 -1.13 -40.84 -2.94
C LYS A 519 -2.09 -41.82 -3.63
N HIS A 520 -1.74 -42.31 -4.82
CA HIS A 520 -2.50 -43.35 -5.52
C HIS A 520 -2.40 -44.70 -4.80
N GLU A 521 -1.19 -45.10 -4.39
CA GLU A 521 -0.94 -46.34 -3.64
C GLU A 521 -1.65 -46.33 -2.27
N GLU A 522 -1.62 -45.21 -1.55
CA GLU A 522 -2.33 -45.04 -0.28
C GLU A 522 -3.85 -45.15 -0.43
N LYS A 523 -4.42 -44.58 -1.50
CA LYS A 523 -5.86 -44.72 -1.80
C LYS A 523 -6.26 -46.15 -2.15
N LEU A 524 -5.41 -46.87 -2.89
CA LEU A 524 -5.63 -48.30 -3.19
C LEU A 524 -5.60 -49.13 -1.89
N ALA A 525 -4.60 -48.91 -1.04
CA ALA A 525 -4.49 -49.59 0.26
C ALA A 525 -5.69 -49.28 1.20
N ALA A 526 -6.16 -48.03 1.22
CA ALA A 526 -7.34 -47.63 1.98
C ALA A 526 -8.61 -48.34 1.47
N ALA A 527 -8.79 -48.41 0.14
CA ALA A 527 -9.91 -49.11 -0.49
C ALA A 527 -9.90 -50.62 -0.23
N GLU A 528 -8.73 -51.24 -0.17
CA GLU A 528 -8.56 -52.68 0.16
C GLU A 528 -8.80 -52.97 1.65
N SER A 529 -8.57 -52.01 2.54
CA SER A 529 -8.74 -52.16 4.00
C SER A 529 -10.17 -51.94 4.52
N GLY A 530 -11.08 -51.44 3.68
CA GLY A 530 -12.47 -51.13 4.08
C GLY A 530 -12.62 -49.97 5.07
N ALA A 531 -11.54 -49.23 5.35
CA ALA A 531 -11.58 -48.04 6.20
C ALA A 531 -12.29 -46.90 5.45
N ALA A 532 -13.28 -46.28 6.10
CA ALA A 532 -13.92 -45.09 5.56
C ALA A 532 -12.86 -43.99 5.36
N VAL A 533 -12.71 -43.55 4.11
CA VAL A 533 -11.88 -42.39 3.77
C VAL A 533 -12.53 -41.19 4.47
N ALA A 534 -11.89 -40.69 5.52
CA ALA A 534 -12.26 -39.40 6.10
C ALA A 534 -12.20 -38.36 4.99
N ASP A 535 -13.26 -37.57 4.85
CA ASP A 535 -13.30 -36.44 3.94
C ASP A 535 -12.28 -35.41 4.46
N ASP A 536 -11.07 -35.47 3.89
CA ASP A 536 -9.91 -34.68 4.29
C ASP A 536 -10.09 -33.24 3.77
N THR A 537 -11.09 -32.57 4.30
CA THR A 537 -11.33 -31.12 4.13
C THR A 537 -10.77 -30.31 5.29
N ALA A 538 -10.10 -30.95 6.24
CA ALA A 538 -9.51 -30.28 7.38
C ALA A 538 -8.19 -30.95 7.78
N ASN A 539 -7.11 -30.23 7.47
CA ASN A 539 -5.75 -30.34 8.03
C ASN A 539 -4.67 -30.87 7.08
N ASP A 540 -4.31 -30.09 6.07
CA ASP A 540 -3.01 -30.24 5.39
C ASP A 540 -2.07 -29.13 5.90
N GLY A 541 -1.21 -29.52 6.83
CA GLY A 541 -0.02 -28.76 7.15
C GLY A 541 0.93 -28.76 5.96
N SER A 542 1.43 -27.56 5.66
CA SER A 542 2.68 -27.24 4.95
C SER A 542 2.85 -27.78 3.52
N CYS A 543 3.06 -26.85 2.57
CA CYS A 543 4.27 -26.70 1.75
C CYS A 543 5.12 -27.91 1.28
N CYS A 544 4.73 -29.17 1.43
CA CYS A 544 5.69 -30.28 1.34
C CYS A 544 6.00 -30.80 -0.08
N VAL A 545 5.59 -30.13 -1.16
CA VAL A 545 5.91 -30.57 -2.54
C VAL A 545 6.72 -29.54 -3.32
N MET A 546 6.92 -28.32 -2.82
CA MET A 546 7.74 -27.29 -3.48
C MET A 546 8.53 -26.42 -2.51
#